data_AF-A0A127BB61-F1
#
_entry.id   AF-A0A127BB61-F1
#
_cell.length_a   1.000
_cell.length_b   1.000
_cell.length_c   1.000
_cell.angle_alpha   90.00
_cell.angle_beta   90.00
_cell.angle_gamma   90.00
#
_symmetry.space_group_name_H-M   'P 1'
#
loop_
_entity.id
_entity.type
_entity.pdbx_description
1 polymer ?
#
loop_
_entity_poly.entity_id
_entity_poly.type
_entity_poly.pdbx_seq_one_letter_code
_entity_poly.pdbx_strand_id
1 'polypeptide(L)'
;MMGPMGLLGLGLVVLVVAFIVYLLIEAIFIYGGAKLAGIENASFGKAFIAALALVILVPIFRAIFHLVFFFIPIVGKLLAMLLTFIVGLWIVKVIFSTSWIKALIATLMAFILAIIVTFILGAILGLSLFALP
;
A
#
# COMPACT_ATOMS: atom_id res chain seq x y z
N MET A 1 -17.92 30.13 -15.02
CA MET A 1 -17.92 29.64 -13.62
C MET A 1 -18.51 28.24 -13.63
N MET A 2 -17.75 27.21 -13.23
CA MET A 2 -18.29 25.84 -13.14
C MET A 2 -19.26 25.78 -11.96
N GLY A 3 -20.50 25.33 -12.20
CA GLY A 3 -21.49 25.15 -11.14
C GLY A 3 -21.08 24.03 -10.15
N PRO A 4 -21.74 23.92 -8.97
CA PRO A 4 -21.40 22.95 -7.93
C PRO A 4 -21.33 21.49 -8.43
N MET A 5 -22.23 21.12 -9.35
CA MET A 5 -22.23 19.80 -10.01
C MET A 5 -21.00 19.57 -10.89
N GLY A 6 -20.47 20.61 -11.53
CA GLY A 6 -19.24 20.55 -12.34
C GLY A 6 -17.99 20.37 -11.49
N LEU A 7 -17.94 20.99 -10.30
CA LEU A 7 -16.86 20.79 -9.34
C LEU A 7 -16.88 19.39 -8.73
N LEU A 8 -18.07 18.85 -8.42
CA LEU A 8 -18.23 17.47 -7.94
C LEU A 8 -17.85 16.45 -9.01
N GLY A 9 -18.25 16.66 -10.27
CA GLY A 9 -17.89 15.79 -11.39
C GLY A 9 -16.39 15.72 -11.63
N LEU A 10 -15.70 16.87 -11.63
CA LEU A 10 -14.24 16.92 -11.73
C LEU A 10 -13.55 16.27 -10.52
N GLY A 11 -14.06 16.51 -9.31
CA GLY A 11 -13.52 15.91 -8.09
C GLY A 11 -13.56 14.38 -8.11
N LEU A 12 -14.67 13.79 -8.57
CA LEU A 12 -14.82 12.34 -8.70
C LEU A 12 -13.82 11.76 -9.72
N VAL A 13 -13.67 12.40 -10.88
CA VAL A 13 -12.73 11.95 -11.92
C VAL A 13 -11.30 11.99 -11.42
N VAL A 14 -10.89 13.09 -10.78
CA VAL A 14 -9.54 13.23 -10.20
C VAL A 14 -9.29 12.16 -9.14
N LEU A 15 -10.28 11.87 -8.28
CA LEU A 15 -10.18 10.83 -7.26
C LEU A 15 -9.94 9.45 -7.87
N VAL A 16 -10.72 9.08 -8.89
CA VAL A 16 -10.60 7.77 -9.56
C VAL A 16 -9.25 7.63 -10.25
N VAL A 17 -8.80 8.67 -10.95
CA VAL A 17 -7.48 8.67 -11.62
C VAL A 17 -6.36 8.55 -10.59
N ALA A 18 -6.40 9.35 -9.52
CA ALA A 18 -5.41 9.29 -8.44
C ALA A 18 -5.37 7.90 -7.78
N PHE A 19 -6.53 7.28 -7.56
CA PHE A 19 -6.64 5.94 -7.00
C PHE A 19 -6.00 4.88 -7.90
N ILE A 20 -6.25 4.92 -9.22
CA ILE A 20 -5.65 3.99 -10.18
C ILE A 20 -4.13 4.16 -10.22
N VAL A 21 -3.65 5.41 -10.29
CA VAL A 21 -2.21 5.73 -10.29
C VAL A 21 -1.55 5.22 -9.01
N TYR A 22 -2.19 5.44 -7.85
CA TYR A 22 -1.71 4.94 -6.57
C TYR A 22 -1.57 3.40 -6.58
N LEU A 23 -2.59 2.67 -7.06
CA LEU A 23 -2.53 1.20 -7.15
C LEU A 23 -1.41 0.72 -8.08
N LEU A 24 -1.20 1.40 -9.21
CA LEU A 24 -0.11 1.05 -10.14
C LEU A 24 1.26 1.25 -9.49
N ILE A 25 1.46 2.37 -8.80
CA ILE A 25 2.71 2.67 -8.08
C ILE A 25 2.95 1.63 -6.96
N GLU A 26 1.93 1.35 -6.17
CA GLU A 26 2.01 0.35 -5.10
C GLU A 26 2.32 -1.05 -5.65
N ALA A 27 1.69 -1.43 -6.76
CA ALA A 27 1.94 -2.69 -7.45
C ALA A 27 3.40 -2.81 -7.93
N ILE A 28 4.04 -1.72 -8.38
CA ILE A 28 5.46 -1.72 -8.77
C ILE A 28 6.33 -2.10 -7.55
N PHE A 29 6.08 -1.49 -6.40
CA PHE A 29 6.84 -1.78 -5.18
C PHE A 29 6.62 -3.19 -4.66
N ILE A 30 5.38 -3.66 -4.64
CA ILE A 30 5.05 -5.03 -4.24
C ILE A 30 5.70 -6.04 -5.20
N TYR A 31 5.65 -5.78 -6.50
CA TYR A 31 6.30 -6.62 -7.50
C TYR A 31 7.81 -6.69 -7.31
N GLY A 32 8.46 -5.53 -7.12
CA GLY A 32 9.89 -5.45 -6.82
C GLY A 32 10.25 -6.19 -5.53
N GLY A 33 9.49 -5.97 -4.46
CA GLY A 33 9.67 -6.67 -3.19
C GLY A 33 9.52 -8.19 -3.32
N ALA A 34 8.51 -8.65 -4.07
CA ALA A 34 8.29 -10.07 -4.34
C ALA A 34 9.45 -10.71 -5.12
N LYS A 35 10.00 -9.98 -6.11
CA LYS A 35 11.17 -10.45 -6.87
C LYS A 35 12.43 -10.53 -6.00
N LEU A 36 12.70 -9.51 -5.19
CA LEU A 36 13.83 -9.50 -4.25
C LEU A 36 13.71 -10.59 -3.17
N ALA A 37 12.48 -10.94 -2.78
CA ALA A 37 12.20 -12.03 -1.85
C ALA A 37 12.31 -13.44 -2.46
N GLY A 38 12.64 -13.56 -3.75
CA GLY A 38 12.77 -14.86 -4.42
C GLY A 38 11.44 -15.61 -4.57
N ILE A 39 10.34 -14.88 -4.80
CA ILE A 39 9.04 -15.48 -5.14
C ILE A 39 9.04 -15.81 -6.64
N GLU A 40 9.13 -17.11 -6.96
CA GLU A 40 9.26 -17.62 -8.34
C GLU A 40 8.09 -17.17 -9.23
N ASN A 41 6.86 -17.28 -8.73
CA ASN A 41 5.64 -16.94 -9.47
C ASN A 41 5.21 -15.47 -9.32
N ALA A 42 6.16 -14.56 -9.04
CA ALA A 42 5.88 -13.13 -8.94
C ALA A 42 5.62 -12.50 -10.31
N SER A 43 4.42 -11.93 -10.49
CA SER A 43 4.02 -11.18 -11.68
C SER A 43 3.42 -9.82 -11.28
N PHE A 44 3.47 -8.86 -12.20
CA PHE A 44 2.89 -7.54 -11.97
C PHE A 44 1.38 -7.62 -11.73
N GLY A 45 0.66 -8.47 -12.47
CA GLY A 45 -0.78 -8.68 -12.26
C GLY A 45 -1.12 -9.17 -10.85
N LYS A 46 -0.32 -10.10 -10.29
CA LYS A 46 -0.46 -10.51 -8.88
C LYS A 46 -0.16 -9.38 -7.91
N ALA A 47 0.87 -8.57 -8.20
CA ALA A 47 1.19 -7.41 -7.38
C ALA A 47 0.09 -6.35 -7.39
N PHE A 48 -0.57 -6.14 -8.54
CA PHE A 48 -1.71 -5.23 -8.66
C PHE A 48 -2.93 -5.75 -7.89
N ILE A 49 -3.24 -7.04 -8.00
CA ILE A 49 -4.30 -7.67 -7.20
C ILE A 49 -3.97 -7.59 -5.71
N ALA A 50 -2.70 -7.76 -5.33
CA ALA A 50 -2.24 -7.59 -3.96
C ALA A 50 -2.39 -6.16 -3.46
N ALA A 51 -2.00 -5.15 -4.25
CA ALA A 51 -2.23 -3.74 -3.91
C ALA A 51 -3.72 -3.47 -3.69
N LEU A 52 -4.57 -3.87 -4.64
CA LEU A 52 -6.02 -3.71 -4.53
C LEU A 52 -6.59 -4.41 -3.27
N ALA A 53 -6.18 -5.65 -3.01
CA ALA A 53 -6.60 -6.41 -1.85
C ALA A 53 -6.11 -5.79 -0.54
N LEU A 54 -4.88 -5.27 -0.49
CA LEU A 54 -4.35 -4.59 0.68
C LEU A 54 -5.15 -3.31 0.97
N VAL A 55 -5.38 -2.49 -0.05
CA VAL A 55 -6.12 -1.22 0.05
C VAL A 55 -7.56 -1.42 0.52
N ILE A 56 -8.20 -2.51 0.13
CA ILE A 56 -9.59 -2.80 0.52
C ILE A 56 -9.65 -3.57 1.85
N LEU A 57 -8.94 -4.69 1.97
CA LEU A 57 -9.10 -5.61 3.08
C LEU A 57 -8.39 -5.12 4.35
N VAL A 58 -7.20 -4.51 4.25
CA VAL A 58 -6.44 -4.08 5.44
C VAL A 58 -7.23 -3.04 6.26
N PRO A 59 -7.84 -1.99 5.67
CA PRO A 59 -8.68 -1.07 6.43
C PRO A 59 -9.90 -1.74 7.08
N ILE A 60 -10.52 -2.71 6.40
CA ILE A 60 -11.66 -3.47 6.95
C ILE A 60 -11.21 -4.27 8.18
N PHE A 61 -10.14 -5.08 8.05
CA PHE A 61 -9.62 -5.85 9.18
C PHE A 61 -9.12 -4.96 10.32
N ARG A 62 -8.48 -3.83 10.00
CA ARG A 62 -8.09 -2.83 11.00
C ARG A 62 -9.32 -2.32 11.75
N ALA A 63 -10.39 -1.92 11.07
CA ALA A 63 -11.61 -1.45 11.72
C ALA A 63 -12.22 -2.52 12.64
N ILE A 64 -12.26 -3.77 12.18
CA ILE A 64 -12.73 -4.92 12.97
C ILE A 64 -11.87 -5.10 14.23
N PHE A 65 -10.54 -5.14 14.11
CA PHE A 65 -9.65 -5.32 15.26
C PHE A 65 -9.74 -4.16 16.24
N HIS A 66 -9.83 -2.93 15.75
CA HIS A 66 -10.02 -1.76 16.61
C HIS A 66 -11.35 -1.82 17.38
N LEU A 67 -12.41 -2.32 16.77
CA LEU A 67 -13.70 -2.51 17.44
C LEU A 67 -13.63 -3.63 18.49
N VAL A 68 -13.04 -4.77 18.16
CA VAL A 68 -12.89 -5.92 19.08
C VAL A 68 -12.06 -5.56 20.31
N PHE A 69 -10.95 -4.84 20.11
CA PHE A 69 -10.04 -4.46 21.19
C PHE A 69 -10.32 -3.08 21.80
N PHE A 70 -11.47 -2.48 21.47
CA PHE A 70 -11.82 -1.12 21.89
C PHE A 70 -11.74 -0.92 23.41
N PHE A 71 -12.13 -1.94 24.17
CA PHE A 71 -12.22 -1.90 25.64
C PHE A 71 -10.88 -2.06 26.36
N ILE A 72 -9.80 -2.43 25.66
CA ILE A 72 -8.49 -2.67 26.26
C ILE A 72 -7.55 -1.51 25.89
N PRO A 73 -7.36 -0.50 26.76
CA PRO A 73 -6.48 0.62 26.46
C PRO A 73 -5.03 0.13 26.30
N ILE A 74 -4.31 0.73 25.34
CA ILE A 74 -2.90 0.48 24.99
C ILE A 74 -2.64 -0.93 24.43
N VAL A 75 -2.85 -2.00 25.22
CA VAL A 75 -2.61 -3.39 24.80
C VAL A 75 -3.50 -3.76 23.61
N GLY A 76 -4.76 -3.34 23.62
CA GLY A 76 -5.68 -3.56 22.51
C GLY A 76 -5.22 -2.90 21.21
N LYS A 77 -4.62 -1.70 21.29
CA LYS A 77 -4.08 -0.98 20.12
C LYS A 77 -2.86 -1.70 19.53
N LEU A 78 -1.97 -2.20 20.39
CA LEU A 78 -0.79 -2.96 19.95
C LEU A 78 -1.20 -4.28 19.30
N LEU A 79 -2.15 -5.01 19.90
CA LEU A 79 -2.68 -6.25 19.33
C LEU A 79 -3.36 -5.99 17.98
N ALA A 80 -4.20 -4.95 17.88
CA ALA A 80 -4.85 -4.58 16.63
C ALA A 80 -3.82 -4.24 15.54
N MET A 81 -2.74 -3.52 15.87
CA MET A 81 -1.65 -3.22 14.94
C MET A 81 -0.96 -4.50 14.44
N LEU A 82 -0.57 -5.40 15.35
CA LEU A 82 0.10 -6.65 15.00
C LEU A 82 -0.78 -7.56 14.13
N LEU A 83 -2.06 -7.71 14.48
CA LEU A 83 -3.01 -8.51 13.70
C LEU A 83 -3.25 -7.91 12.32
N THR A 84 -3.34 -6.58 12.21
CA THR A 84 -3.44 -5.88 10.91
C THR A 84 -2.22 -6.17 10.04
N PHE A 85 -1.02 -6.15 10.62
CA PHE A 85 0.21 -6.49 9.91
C PHE A 85 0.20 -7.96 9.43
N ILE A 86 -0.21 -8.90 10.28
CA ILE A 86 -0.35 -10.32 9.92
C ILE A 86 -1.35 -10.51 8.78
N VAL A 87 -2.47 -9.77 8.79
CA VAL A 87 -3.44 -9.77 7.67
C VAL A 87 -2.77 -9.31 6.37
N GLY A 88 -1.98 -8.24 6.41
CA GLY A 88 -1.21 -7.80 5.24
C GLY A 88 -0.29 -8.90 4.69
N LEU A 89 0.44 -9.58 5.57
CA LEU A 89 1.29 -10.72 5.19
C LEU A 89 0.48 -11.88 4.62
N TRP A 90 -0.70 -12.16 5.21
CA TRP A 90 -1.59 -13.21 4.74
C TRP A 90 -2.11 -12.93 3.33
N ILE A 91 -2.51 -11.68 3.04
CA ILE A 91 -2.95 -11.25 1.70
C ILE A 91 -1.84 -11.50 0.67
N VAL A 92 -0.63 -11.00 0.93
CA VAL A 92 0.53 -11.22 0.05
C VAL A 92 0.82 -12.72 -0.11
N LYS A 93 0.81 -13.47 0.99
CA LYS A 93 1.02 -14.92 0.98
C LYS A 93 0.03 -15.65 0.07
N VAL A 94 -1.26 -15.34 0.19
CA VAL A 94 -2.32 -15.99 -0.57
C VAL A 94 -2.20 -15.66 -2.06
N ILE A 95 -2.05 -14.39 -2.40
CA ILE A 95 -2.04 -13.91 -3.79
C ILE A 95 -0.79 -14.37 -4.54
N PHE A 96 0.37 -14.36 -3.88
CA PHE A 96 1.61 -14.85 -4.46
C PHE A 96 1.79 -16.36 -4.31
N SER A 97 0.89 -17.04 -3.58
CA SER A 97 0.95 -18.48 -3.28
C SER A 97 2.32 -18.90 -2.75
N THR A 98 2.80 -18.19 -1.72
CA THR A 98 4.17 -18.30 -1.20
C THR A 98 4.21 -18.70 0.28
N SER A 99 5.40 -18.80 0.87
CA SER A 99 5.58 -19.06 2.31
C SER A 99 5.48 -17.78 3.13
N TRP A 100 5.19 -17.91 4.43
CA TRP A 100 5.12 -16.77 5.36
C TRP A 100 6.40 -15.94 5.39
N ILE A 101 7.56 -16.59 5.40
CA ILE A 101 8.87 -15.91 5.42
C ILE A 101 9.07 -15.13 4.12
N LYS A 102 8.78 -15.73 2.96
CA LYS A 102 8.88 -15.01 1.68
C LYS A 102 7.90 -13.84 1.59
N ALA A 103 6.67 -13.97 2.12
CA ALA A 103 5.71 -12.87 2.18
C ALA A 103 6.17 -11.73 3.11
N LEU A 104 6.77 -12.06 4.25
CA LEU A 104 7.38 -11.09 5.15
C LEU A 104 8.53 -10.34 4.46
N ILE A 105 9.47 -11.06 3.85
CA ILE A 105 10.59 -10.46 3.12
C ILE A 105 10.07 -9.59 1.98
N ALA A 106 9.09 -10.06 1.21
CA ALA A 106 8.52 -9.30 0.10
C ALA A 106 7.90 -7.98 0.57
N THR A 107 7.14 -8.01 1.66
CA THR A 107 6.53 -6.83 2.26
C THR A 107 7.59 -5.84 2.76
N LEU A 108 8.62 -6.33 3.45
CA LEU A 108 9.72 -5.50 3.94
C LEU A 108 10.52 -4.88 2.78
N MET A 109 10.82 -5.66 1.74
CA MET A 109 11.52 -5.17 0.55
C MET A 109 10.69 -4.14 -0.21
N ALA A 110 9.37 -4.35 -0.35
CA ALA A 110 8.47 -3.38 -0.96
C ALA A 110 8.49 -2.04 -0.20
N PHE A 111 8.48 -2.10 1.14
CA PHE A 111 8.57 -0.92 1.99
C PHE A 111 9.91 -0.19 1.85
N ILE A 112 11.02 -0.93 1.83
CA ILE A 112 12.36 -0.38 1.61
C ILE A 112 12.45 0.30 0.23
N LEU A 113 11.95 -0.34 -0.82
CA LEU A 113 11.91 0.24 -2.17
C LEU A 113 11.08 1.52 -2.20
N ALA A 114 9.92 1.55 -1.53
CA ALA A 114 9.08 2.73 -1.44
C ALA A 114 9.78 3.89 -0.74
N ILE A 115 10.48 3.63 0.37
CA ILE A 115 11.29 4.63 1.07
C ILE A 115 12.38 5.18 0.15
N ILE A 116 13.17 4.30 -0.49
CA ILE A 116 14.26 4.69 -1.38
C ILE A 116 13.74 5.59 -2.51
N VAL A 117 12.66 5.17 -3.19
CA VAL A 117 12.09 5.96 -4.29
C VAL A 117 11.52 7.28 -3.79
N THR A 118 10.87 7.30 -2.63
CA THR A 118 10.36 8.55 -2.03
C THR A 118 11.50 9.52 -1.71
N PHE A 119 12.63 9.05 -1.17
CA PHE A 119 13.80 9.88 -0.93
C PHE A 119 14.42 10.41 -2.21
N ILE A 120 14.55 9.58 -3.25
CA ILE A 120 15.11 9.99 -4.54
C ILE A 120 14.21 11.06 -5.19
N LEU A 121 12.90 10.81 -5.26
CA LEU A 121 11.94 11.77 -5.81
C LEU A 121 11.91 13.06 -4.98
N GLY A 122 11.93 12.96 -3.66
CA GLY A 122 11.98 14.11 -2.76
C GLY A 122 13.25 14.94 -2.95
N ALA A 123 14.41 14.31 -3.16
CA ALA A 123 15.65 15.02 -3.47
C ALA A 123 15.59 15.70 -4.83
N ILE A 124 15.10 15.03 -5.88
CA ILE A 124 14.99 15.60 -7.23
C ILE A 124 14.02 16.79 -7.24
N LEU A 125 12.83 16.62 -6.64
CA LEU A 125 11.82 17.68 -6.56
C LEU A 125 12.26 18.82 -5.63
N GLY A 126 12.95 18.51 -4.52
CA GLY A 126 13.53 19.52 -3.66
C GLY A 126 14.55 20.37 -4.40
N LEU A 127 15.50 19.73 -5.10
CA LEU A 127 16.51 20.41 -5.92
C LEU A 127 15.89 21.21 -7.07
N SER A 128 14.81 20.73 -7.69
CA SER A 128 14.14 21.48 -8.76
C SER A 128 13.42 22.72 -8.25
N LEU A 129 12.87 22.68 -7.04
CA LEU A 129 12.29 23.87 -6.38
C LEU A 129 13.36 24.89 -5.99
N PHE A 130 14.56 24.45 -5.58
CA PHE A 130 15.70 25.35 -5.35
C PHE A 130 16.27 25.96 -6.64
N ALA A 131 15.99 25.36 -7.79
CA ALA A 131 16.41 25.85 -9.10
C ALA A 131 15.41 26.82 -9.76
N LEU A 132 14.25 27.07 -9.13
CA LEU A 132 13.30 28.10 -9.56
C LEU A 132 13.76 29.46 -8.99
N PRO A 133 13.82 30.53 -9.83
CA PRO A 133 14.23 31.87 -9.41
C PRO A 133 13.23 32.52 -8.44
#